data_AF-A0A830E0X2-F1
#
_entry.id   AF-A0A830E0X2-F1
#
_cell.length_a   1.000
_cell.length_b   1.000
_cell.length_c   1.000
_cell.angle_alpha   90.00
_cell.angle_beta   90.00
_cell.angle_gamma   90.00
#
_symmetry.space_group_name_H-M   'P 1'
#
loop_
_entity.id
_entity.type
_entity.pdbx_description
1 polymer ?
#
loop_
_entity_poly.entity_id
_entity_poly.type
_entity_poly.pdbx_seq_one_letter_code
_entity_poly.pdbx_strand_id
1 'polypeptide(L)'
;MLLAYIYDNLDNIVSMLTNSQVGMVYDTLRLNDPKSPLYGRAIMEIKLRRLMDEEYMDFLRSGFRQYGIYVEDYVLRTAVNRLDGIIGWLTLFGWNYVHGNKDLNSIIDTAARDRKLRVILMKSRAEGRYRVMLRTIAEGPRRWSEIKRAVEAEEGVTVDSHNFRPT
;
A
#
# COMPACT_ATOMS: atom_id res chain seq x y z
N MET A 1 7.57 -23.41 -14.48
CA MET A 1 6.82 -22.16 -14.19
C MET A 1 6.76 -21.34 -15.47
N LEU A 2 5.61 -20.76 -15.82
CA LEU A 2 5.35 -20.09 -17.11
C LEU A 2 6.35 -18.97 -17.46
N LEU A 3 6.72 -18.11 -16.50
CA LEU A 3 7.63 -17.00 -16.78
C LEU A 3 9.03 -17.48 -17.20
N ALA A 4 9.50 -18.63 -16.71
CA ALA A 4 10.79 -19.20 -17.15
C ALA A 4 10.70 -19.67 -18.60
N TYR A 5 9.58 -20.28 -18.99
CA TYR A 5 9.35 -20.68 -20.38
C TYR A 5 9.32 -19.47 -21.31
N ILE A 6 8.59 -18.41 -20.94
CA ILE A 6 8.54 -17.16 -21.71
C ILE A 6 9.95 -16.56 -21.84
N TYR A 7 10.70 -16.49 -20.74
CA TYR A 7 12.06 -15.96 -20.73
C TYR A 7 13.01 -16.71 -21.67
N ASP A 8 12.91 -18.05 -21.70
CA ASP A 8 13.86 -18.88 -22.42
C ASP A 8 13.49 -19.12 -23.89
N ASN A 9 12.21 -18.97 -24.27
CA ASN A 9 11.71 -19.43 -25.58
C ASN A 9 11.05 -18.33 -26.42
N LEU A 10 10.74 -17.15 -25.84
CA LEU A 10 9.93 -16.12 -26.51
C LEU A 10 10.66 -14.76 -26.52
N ASP A 11 11.59 -14.61 -27.47
CA ASP A 11 12.46 -13.43 -27.60
C ASP A 11 11.73 -12.10 -27.83
N ASN A 12 10.48 -12.17 -28.31
CA ASN A 12 9.65 -10.99 -28.60
C ASN A 12 8.69 -10.63 -27.47
N ILE A 13 8.81 -11.25 -26.28
CA ILE A 13 7.91 -11.02 -25.15
C ILE A 13 8.68 -10.53 -23.93
N VAL A 14 8.33 -9.34 -23.45
CA VAL A 14 8.82 -8.80 -22.17
C VAL A 14 7.76 -9.02 -21.11
N SER A 15 8.10 -9.76 -20.06
CA SER A 15 7.22 -9.96 -18.91
C SER A 15 7.47 -8.89 -17.83
N MET A 16 6.41 -8.18 -17.44
CA MET A 16 6.45 -7.24 -16.32
C MET A 16 5.53 -7.72 -15.20
N LEU A 17 6.07 -7.82 -13.98
CA LEU A 17 5.33 -8.16 -12.79
C LEU A 17 5.27 -6.96 -11.85
N THR A 18 4.07 -6.60 -11.41
CA THR A 18 3.85 -5.51 -10.44
C THR A 18 3.11 -6.05 -9.23
N ASN A 19 3.48 -5.60 -8.03
CA ASN A 19 2.79 -5.96 -6.79
C ASN A 19 3.03 -4.87 -5.73
N SER A 20 2.02 -4.60 -4.91
CA SER A 20 2.13 -3.72 -3.73
C SER A 20 2.75 -4.42 -2.52
N GLN A 21 2.80 -5.76 -2.51
CA GLN A 21 3.40 -6.58 -1.46
C GLN A 21 4.71 -7.19 -1.94
N VAL A 22 5.78 -6.39 -1.88
CA VAL A 22 7.11 -6.75 -2.40
C VAL A 22 7.64 -8.07 -1.81
N GLY A 23 7.41 -8.33 -0.52
CA GLY A 23 7.82 -9.59 0.14
C GLY A 23 7.22 -10.84 -0.50
N MET A 24 5.92 -10.81 -0.81
CA MET A 24 5.24 -11.94 -1.46
C MET A 24 5.79 -12.23 -2.85
N VAL A 25 6.23 -11.20 -3.58
CA VAL A 25 6.85 -11.39 -4.90
C VAL A 25 8.17 -12.14 -4.76
N TYR A 26 9.03 -11.75 -3.82
CA TYR A 26 10.28 -12.47 -3.60
C TYR A 26 10.04 -13.94 -3.19
N ASP A 27 9.07 -14.19 -2.31
CA ASP A 27 8.68 -15.54 -1.90
C ASP A 27 8.14 -16.38 -3.06
N THR A 28 7.49 -15.73 -4.04
CA THR A 28 6.93 -16.41 -5.22
C THR A 28 8.00 -16.69 -6.27
N LEU A 29 8.86 -15.71 -6.56
CA LEU A 29 9.87 -15.82 -7.61
C LEU A 29 11.10 -16.63 -7.19
N ARG A 30 11.41 -16.65 -5.88
CA ARG A 30 12.51 -17.43 -5.28
C ARG A 30 13.82 -17.30 -6.04
N LEU A 31 14.19 -16.08 -6.42
CA LEU A 31 15.31 -15.82 -7.34
C LEU A 31 16.67 -16.30 -6.83
N ASN A 32 16.82 -16.44 -5.51
CA ASN A 32 18.04 -16.91 -4.85
C ASN A 32 18.02 -18.41 -4.53
N ASP A 33 16.95 -19.12 -4.87
CA ASP A 33 16.82 -20.55 -4.61
C ASP A 33 17.24 -21.35 -5.85
N PRO A 34 18.29 -22.20 -5.78
CA PRO A 34 18.71 -23.05 -6.89
C PRO A 34 17.62 -23.97 -7.44
N LYS A 35 16.58 -24.26 -6.65
CA LYS A 35 15.42 -25.06 -7.07
C LYS A 35 14.35 -24.24 -7.80
N SER A 36 14.47 -22.91 -7.83
CA SER A 36 13.53 -22.04 -8.53
C SER A 36 13.74 -22.11 -10.04
N PRO A 37 12.66 -22.24 -10.85
CA PRO A 37 12.75 -22.12 -12.29
C PRO A 37 13.25 -20.77 -12.80
N LEU A 38 13.33 -19.73 -11.95
CA LEU A 38 13.90 -18.42 -12.33
C LEU A 38 15.32 -18.21 -11.84
N TYR A 39 15.90 -19.18 -11.13
CA TYR A 39 17.25 -19.06 -10.60
C TYR A 39 18.25 -18.75 -11.72
N GLY A 40 19.15 -17.79 -11.47
CA GLY A 40 20.21 -17.39 -12.39
C GLY A 40 19.76 -16.55 -13.59
N ARG A 41 18.46 -16.28 -13.79
CA ARG A 41 17.98 -15.40 -14.87
C ARG A 41 18.10 -13.93 -14.47
N ALA A 42 18.58 -13.11 -15.40
CA ALA A 42 18.70 -11.67 -15.18
C ALA A 42 17.31 -11.03 -15.16
N ILE A 43 16.99 -10.33 -14.07
CA ILE A 43 15.72 -9.62 -13.88
C ILE A 43 16.05 -8.17 -13.52
N MET A 44 15.36 -7.24 -14.20
CA MET A 44 15.42 -5.83 -13.85
C MET A 44 14.38 -5.53 -12.78
N GLU A 45 14.82 -5.03 -11.63
CA GLU A 45 13.93 -4.58 -10.56
C GLU A 45 13.76 -3.05 -10.64
N ILE A 46 12.51 -2.60 -10.77
CA ILE A 46 12.15 -1.18 -10.70
C ILE A 46 11.44 -0.94 -9.37
N LYS A 47 12.11 -0.24 -8.44
CA LYS A 47 11.53 0.15 -7.16
C LYS A 47 10.92 1.55 -7.27
N LEU A 48 9.60 1.62 -7.12
CA LEU A 48 8.91 2.90 -7.01
C LEU A 48 9.10 3.44 -5.58
N ARG A 49 9.61 4.66 -5.46
CA ARG A 49 9.68 5.39 -4.19
C ARG A 49 8.40 6.20 -3.96
N ARG A 50 8.16 6.59 -2.71
CA ARG A 50 7.24 7.69 -2.43
C ARG A 50 7.77 8.96 -3.10
N LEU A 51 6.85 9.77 -3.63
CA LEU A 51 7.22 11.09 -4.13
C LEU A 51 7.56 12.00 -2.95
N MET A 52 8.31 13.06 -3.24
CA MET A 52 8.52 14.19 -2.33
C MET A 52 7.31 15.11 -2.37
N ASP A 53 7.14 15.95 -1.35
CA ASP A 53 6.01 16.89 -1.26
C ASP A 53 5.86 17.74 -2.54
N GLU A 54 6.97 18.27 -3.07
CA GLU A 54 6.96 19.06 -4.30
C GLU A 54 6.51 18.26 -5.53
N GLU A 55 6.92 17.00 -5.64
CA GLU A 55 6.49 16.12 -6.73
C GLU A 55 4.99 15.77 -6.63
N TYR A 56 4.44 15.61 -5.41
CA TYR A 56 3.00 15.45 -5.23
C TYR A 56 2.22 16.72 -5.60
N MET A 57 2.77 17.88 -5.26
CA MET A 57 2.20 19.17 -5.63
C MET A 57 2.18 19.35 -7.15
N ASP A 58 3.28 19.03 -7.82
CA ASP A 58 3.38 19.08 -9.28
C ASP A 58 2.47 18.05 -9.96
N PHE A 59 2.31 16.87 -9.38
CA PHE A 59 1.36 15.86 -9.84
C PHE A 59 -0.07 16.43 -9.86
N LEU A 60 -0.54 16.98 -8.74
CA LEU A 60 -1.87 17.57 -8.64
C LEU A 60 -2.02 18.79 -9.56
N ARG A 61 -1.05 19.71 -9.52
CA ARG A 61 -1.05 20.94 -10.33
C ARG A 61 -1.12 20.62 -11.82
N SER A 62 -0.35 19.63 -12.26
CA SER A 62 -0.37 19.16 -13.65
C SER A 62 -1.72 18.57 -14.03
N GLY A 63 -2.34 17.79 -13.13
CA GLY A 63 -3.70 17.26 -13.32
C GLY A 63 -4.75 18.37 -13.46
N PHE A 64 -4.75 19.37 -12.58
CA PHE A 64 -5.68 20.50 -12.67
C PHE A 64 -5.47 21.34 -13.93
N ARG A 65 -4.21 21.55 -14.33
CA ARG A 65 -3.87 22.27 -15.56
C ARG A 65 -4.42 21.59 -16.80
N GLN A 66 -4.52 20.26 -16.85
CA GLN A 66 -5.14 19.53 -17.96
C GLN A 66 -6.63 19.85 -18.10
N TYR A 67 -7.30 20.24 -17.02
CA TYR A 67 -8.69 20.72 -17.02
C TYR A 67 -8.81 22.25 -17.16
N GLY A 68 -7.70 22.96 -17.36
CA GLY A 68 -7.69 24.44 -17.40
C GLY A 68 -8.02 25.10 -16.07
N ILE A 69 -7.88 24.37 -14.94
CA ILE A 69 -8.20 24.86 -13.61
C ILE A 69 -6.91 25.28 -12.90
N TYR A 70 -6.94 26.47 -12.29
CA TYR A 70 -5.90 26.90 -11.36
C TYR A 70 -6.37 26.65 -9.92
N VAL A 71 -5.51 26.02 -9.12
CA VAL A 71 -5.75 25.71 -7.72
C VAL A 71 -4.58 26.25 -6.91
N GLU A 72 -4.90 26.99 -5.84
CA GLU A 72 -3.89 27.59 -4.97
C GLU A 72 -3.02 26.55 -4.26
N ASP A 73 -1.73 26.86 -4.12
CA ASP A 73 -0.74 25.96 -3.53
C ASP A 73 -1.10 25.51 -2.12
N TYR A 74 -1.74 26.35 -1.31
CA TYR A 74 -2.15 25.96 0.04
C TYR A 74 -3.17 24.80 0.01
N VAL A 75 -4.06 24.77 -0.98
CA VAL A 75 -5.06 23.70 -1.14
C VAL A 75 -4.37 22.41 -1.52
N LEU A 76 -3.47 22.46 -2.50
CA LEU A 76 -2.69 21.31 -2.94
C LEU A 76 -1.87 20.74 -1.78
N ARG A 77 -1.18 21.60 -1.03
CA ARG A 77 -0.36 21.19 0.12
C ARG A 77 -1.20 20.56 1.22
N THR A 78 -2.38 21.12 1.47
CA THR A 78 -3.34 20.55 2.43
C THR A 78 -3.79 19.17 1.99
N ALA A 79 -4.10 18.97 0.70
CA ALA A 79 -4.49 17.66 0.17
C ALA A 79 -3.35 16.64 0.30
N VAL A 80 -2.12 17.00 -0.05
CA VAL A 80 -0.94 16.13 0.08
C VAL A 80 -0.72 15.69 1.53
N ASN A 81 -0.72 16.65 2.47
CA ASN A 81 -0.50 16.38 3.88
C ASN A 81 -1.60 15.50 4.50
N ARG A 82 -2.86 15.74 4.14
CA ARG A 82 -4.02 15.03 4.71
C ARG A 82 -4.21 13.63 4.11
N LEU A 83 -3.73 13.41 2.89
CA LEU A 83 -3.89 12.13 2.16
C LEU A 83 -2.59 11.30 2.15
N ASP A 84 -1.59 11.67 2.98
CA ASP A 84 -0.29 11.00 3.15
C ASP A 84 0.47 10.76 1.83
N GLY A 85 0.27 11.63 0.82
CA GLY A 85 0.89 11.45 -0.49
C GLY A 85 0.46 10.17 -1.23
N ILE A 86 -0.64 9.52 -0.83
CA ILE A 86 -1.09 8.31 -1.55
C ILE A 86 -1.71 8.76 -2.88
N ILE A 87 -1.02 8.47 -3.99
CA ILE A 87 -1.42 8.89 -5.35
C ILE A 87 -2.88 8.58 -5.66
N GLY A 88 -3.38 7.40 -5.29
CA GLY A 88 -4.78 7.03 -5.51
C GLY A 88 -5.78 8.00 -4.85
N TRP A 89 -5.48 8.46 -3.64
CA TRP A 89 -6.31 9.43 -2.93
C TRP A 89 -6.17 10.84 -3.48
N LEU A 90 -4.96 11.25 -3.88
CA LEU A 90 -4.74 12.54 -4.53
C LEU A 90 -5.49 12.63 -5.88
N THR A 91 -5.51 11.54 -6.64
CA THR A 91 -6.30 11.45 -7.89
C THR A 91 -7.79 11.55 -7.60
N LEU A 92 -8.30 10.85 -6.58
CA LEU A 92 -9.70 10.94 -6.18
C LEU A 92 -10.06 12.36 -5.73
N PHE A 93 -9.16 13.03 -5.00
CA PHE A 93 -9.32 14.43 -4.62
C PHE A 93 -9.40 15.34 -5.85
N GLY A 94 -8.44 15.23 -6.78
CA GLY A 94 -8.43 16.01 -8.01
C GLY A 94 -9.72 15.84 -8.80
N TRP A 95 -10.17 14.60 -8.98
CA TRP A 95 -11.41 14.28 -9.68
C TRP A 95 -12.63 14.93 -9.02
N ASN A 96 -12.80 14.78 -7.70
CA ASN A 96 -13.92 15.38 -6.98
C ASN A 96 -13.90 16.92 -7.06
N TYR A 97 -12.72 17.51 -6.94
CA TYR A 97 -12.54 18.95 -6.98
C TYR A 97 -12.97 19.54 -8.33
N VAL A 98 -12.62 18.88 -9.44
CA VAL A 98 -13.07 19.28 -10.79
C VAL A 98 -14.58 19.14 -10.95
N HIS A 99 -15.21 18.15 -10.32
CA HIS A 99 -16.65 17.90 -10.41
C HIS A 99 -17.47 18.65 -9.34
N GLY A 100 -16.88 19.66 -8.71
CA GLY A 100 -17.57 20.60 -7.81
C GLY A 100 -17.53 20.22 -6.33
N ASN A 101 -17.04 19.04 -5.96
CA ASN A 101 -16.83 18.68 -4.56
C ASN A 101 -15.42 19.04 -4.10
N LYS A 102 -15.30 20.22 -3.48
CA LYS A 102 -14.02 20.73 -2.95
C LYS A 102 -13.78 20.34 -1.47
N ASP A 103 -14.69 19.60 -0.85
CA ASP A 103 -14.55 19.21 0.55
C ASP A 103 -13.58 18.03 0.69
N LEU A 104 -12.37 18.33 1.13
CA LEU A 104 -11.34 17.34 1.41
C LEU A 104 -11.76 16.32 2.48
N ASN A 105 -12.61 16.71 3.44
CA ASN A 105 -13.07 15.80 4.49
C ASN A 105 -13.95 14.69 3.91
N SER A 106 -14.86 15.03 3.01
CA SER A 106 -15.68 14.03 2.31
C SER A 106 -14.83 12.97 1.56
N ILE A 107 -13.68 13.37 1.03
CA ILE A 107 -12.75 12.47 0.31
C ILE A 107 -11.97 11.59 1.29
N ILE A 108 -11.52 12.16 2.41
CA ILE A 108 -10.89 11.40 3.50
C ILE A 108 -11.86 10.35 4.04
N ASP A 109 -13.13 10.71 4.26
CA ASP A 109 -14.15 9.78 4.72
C ASP A 109 -14.39 8.66 3.71
N THR A 110 -14.37 8.97 2.42
CA THR A 110 -14.47 7.99 1.35
C THR A 110 -13.28 7.04 1.36
N ALA A 111 -12.06 7.58 1.51
CA ALA A 111 -10.83 6.80 1.62
C ALA A 111 -10.82 5.90 2.87
N ALA A 112 -11.25 6.42 4.02
CA ALA A 112 -11.35 5.68 5.27
C ALA A 112 -12.39 4.54 5.22
N ARG A 113 -13.40 4.68 4.34
CA ARG A 113 -14.39 3.64 4.06
C ARG A 113 -13.92 2.62 3.02
N ASP A 114 -12.77 2.81 2.37
CA ASP A 114 -12.28 1.84 1.38
C ASP A 114 -12.12 0.46 2.04
N ARG A 115 -12.88 -0.47 1.46
CA ARG A 115 -13.10 -1.81 1.98
C ARG A 115 -11.91 -2.73 1.71
N LYS A 116 -10.92 -2.34 0.89
CA LYS A 116 -9.79 -3.21 0.51
C LYS A 116 -9.01 -3.75 1.71
N LEU A 117 -8.65 -2.89 2.67
CA LEU A 117 -7.99 -3.34 3.91
C LEU A 117 -8.91 -4.27 4.73
N ARG A 118 -10.20 -3.92 4.83
CA ARG A 118 -11.19 -4.77 5.52
C ARG A 118 -11.28 -6.15 4.88
N VAL A 119 -11.35 -6.25 3.56
CA VAL A 119 -11.50 -7.53 2.84
C VAL A 119 -10.26 -8.42 2.99
N ILE A 120 -9.06 -7.85 3.05
CA ILE A 120 -7.82 -8.63 3.23
C ILE A 120 -7.74 -9.18 4.66
N LEU A 121 -8.09 -8.36 5.66
CA LEU A 121 -7.99 -8.73 7.08
C LEU A 121 -9.13 -9.66 7.54
N MET A 122 -10.35 -9.45 7.02
CA MET A 122 -11.58 -10.20 7.36
C MET A 122 -11.61 -11.65 6.85
N LYS A 123 -10.62 -12.06 6.05
CA LYS A 123 -10.52 -13.44 5.56
C LYS A 123 -9.63 -14.34 6.44
N SER A 124 -8.98 -13.78 7.45
CA SER A 124 -8.09 -14.54 8.33
C SER A 124 -8.79 -14.96 9.62
N ARG A 125 -8.47 -16.15 10.14
CA ARG A 125 -8.93 -16.59 11.49
C ARG A 125 -8.42 -15.68 12.61
N ALA A 126 -7.38 -14.88 12.33
CA ALA A 126 -6.76 -13.93 13.23
C ALA A 126 -7.25 -12.47 13.06
N GLU A 127 -8.40 -12.23 12.41
CA GLU A 127 -8.91 -10.86 12.15
C GLU A 127 -8.93 -10.00 13.42
N GLY A 128 -9.40 -10.56 14.55
CA GLY A 128 -9.48 -9.86 15.83
C GLY A 128 -8.12 -9.32 16.28
N ARG A 129 -7.09 -10.17 16.26
CA ARG A 129 -5.71 -9.78 16.60
C ARG A 129 -5.18 -8.72 15.66
N TYR A 130 -5.33 -8.90 14.35
CA TYR A 130 -4.88 -7.91 13.36
C TYR A 130 -5.51 -6.54 13.58
N ARG A 131 -6.81 -6.49 13.91
CA ARG A 131 -7.51 -5.24 14.18
C ARG A 131 -6.91 -4.52 15.39
N VAL A 132 -6.65 -5.24 16.47
CA VAL A 132 -6.03 -4.67 17.68
C VAL A 132 -4.62 -4.17 17.37
N MET A 133 -3.79 -4.98 16.70
CA MET A 133 -2.43 -4.56 16.34
C MET A 133 -2.43 -3.29 15.48
N LEU A 134 -3.26 -3.24 14.43
CA LEU A 134 -3.33 -2.07 13.55
C LEU A 134 -3.85 -0.84 14.28
N ARG A 135 -4.87 -0.98 15.15
CA ARG A 135 -5.37 0.11 16.00
C ARG A 135 -4.26 0.66 16.90
N THR A 136 -3.54 -0.22 17.58
CA THR A 136 -2.45 0.14 18.51
C THR A 136 -1.28 0.84 17.81
N ILE A 137 -0.95 0.44 16.58
CA ILE A 137 0.09 1.09 15.76
C ILE A 137 -0.40 2.44 15.20
N ALA A 138 -1.68 2.56 14.87
CA ALA A 138 -2.24 3.81 14.35
C ALA A 138 -2.22 4.95 15.38
N GLU A 139 -2.22 4.63 16.68
CA GLU A 139 -2.11 5.60 17.76
C GLU A 139 -0.70 6.19 17.94
N GLY A 140 0.32 5.60 17.30
CA GLY A 140 1.69 6.09 17.34
C GLY A 140 2.74 4.97 17.34
N PRO A 141 4.03 5.32 17.41
CA PRO A 141 5.11 4.33 17.45
C PRO A 141 4.98 3.42 18.68
N ARG A 142 4.94 2.10 18.46
CA ARG A 142 4.84 1.10 19.53
C ARG A 142 5.96 0.08 19.42
N ARG A 143 6.50 -0.34 20.56
CA ARG A 143 7.39 -1.50 20.65
C ARG A 143 6.59 -2.78 20.53
N TRP A 144 7.26 -3.86 20.12
CA TRP A 144 6.68 -5.20 20.05
C TRP A 144 5.94 -5.61 21.35
N SER A 145 6.54 -5.36 22.50
CA SER A 145 5.97 -5.72 23.80
C SER A 145 4.70 -4.93 24.14
N GLU A 146 4.48 -3.76 23.54
CA GLU A 146 3.27 -2.96 23.72
C GLU A 146 2.15 -3.48 22.82
N ILE A 147 2.47 -3.82 21.56
CA ILE A 147 1.52 -4.43 20.63
C ILE A 147 1.05 -5.78 21.17
N LYS A 148 1.97 -6.62 21.66
CA LYS A 148 1.64 -7.91 22.26
C LYS A 148 0.69 -7.76 23.46
N ARG A 149 1.00 -6.85 24.38
CA ARG A 149 0.15 -6.56 25.54
C ARG A 149 -1.24 -6.09 25.15
N ALA A 150 -1.37 -5.27 24.10
CA ALA A 150 -2.66 -4.82 23.62
C ALA A 150 -3.53 -5.98 23.10
N VAL A 151 -2.92 -6.93 22.39
CA VAL A 151 -3.61 -8.14 21.90
C VAL A 151 -4.00 -9.06 23.06
N GLU A 152 -3.09 -9.31 24.01
CA GLU A 152 -3.37 -10.14 25.20
C GLU A 152 -4.47 -9.54 26.08
N ALA A 153 -4.52 -8.20 26.19
CA ALA A 153 -5.56 -7.50 26.93
C ALA A 153 -6.96 -7.63 26.29
N GLU A 154 -7.03 -7.67 24.96
CA GLU A 154 -8.31 -7.88 24.24
C GLU A 154 -8.76 -9.35 24.31
N GLU A 155 -7.84 -10.31 24.24
CA GLU A 155 -8.18 -11.74 24.26
C GLU A 155 -8.34 -12.33 25.68
N GLY A 156 -7.88 -11.62 26.71
CA GLY A 156 -7.93 -12.07 28.11
C GLY A 156 -7.03 -13.28 28.40
N VAL A 157 -6.12 -13.63 27.48
CA VAL A 157 -5.20 -14.76 27.58
C VAL A 157 -3.78 -14.33 27.23
N THR A 158 -2.79 -14.96 27.87
CA THR A 158 -1.39 -14.80 27.49
C THR A 158 -1.13 -15.50 26.17
N VAL A 159 -0.47 -14.80 25.24
CA VAL A 159 -0.13 -15.34 23.92
C VAL A 159 1.35 -15.67 23.93
N ASP A 160 1.70 -16.94 23.69
CA ASP A 160 3.11 -17.31 23.51
C ASP A 160 3.69 -16.52 22.33
N SER A 161 4.88 -15.95 22.53
CA SER A 161 5.62 -15.23 21.49
C SER A 161 5.81 -16.08 20.21
N HIS A 162 5.89 -17.41 20.34
CA HIS A 162 5.98 -18.33 19.20
C HIS A 162 4.63 -18.54 18.46
N ASN A 163 3.51 -18.44 19.19
CA ASN A 163 2.14 -18.57 18.67
C ASN A 163 1.51 -17.21 18.30
N PHE A 164 2.30 -16.13 18.32
CA PHE A 164 1.90 -14.84 17.77
C PHE A 164 1.91 -14.83 16.23
N ARG A 165 2.24 -15.97 15.61
CA ARG A 165 2.11 -16.14 14.16
C ARG A 165 0.62 -16.26 13.80
N PRO A 166 0.13 -15.40 12.89
CA PRO A 166 -1.24 -15.51 12.40
C PRO A 166 -1.31 -16.69 11.44
N THR A 167 -1.88 -17.81 11.88
CA THR A 167 -2.38 -18.88 11.00
C THR A 167 -3.79 -18.58 10.54
#